data_AF-A0A1Q9RXJ3-F1
#
_entry.id   AF-A0A1Q9RXJ3-F1
#
_cell.length_a   1.000
_cell.length_b   1.000
_cell.length_c   1.000
_cell.angle_alpha   90.00
_cell.angle_beta   90.00
_cell.angle_gamma   90.00
#
_symmetry.space_group_name_H-M   'P 1'
#
loop_
_entity.id
_entity.type
_entity.pdbx_description
1 polymer ?
#
loop_
_entity_poly.entity_id
_entity_poly.type
_entity_poly.pdbx_seq_one_letter_code
_entity_poly.pdbx_strand_id
1 'polypeptide(L)'
;MGAGAHEVALYALTLWVPGLALGALAGLRSWTLAAAAPLLTYSVAGLFGPIFAALGIGWSPTSAGLLLVVLCALGVLWHVAGRQRWGAHWLGRRLPAPGAYAGPQQVWERWVHVAVAAAVCWVVVLGGTVIWAGLGHLSAIPQDWDAAFHANGIRWIAETGDSSLVGMGKVNWYEDDVEVFYPNAYHLLGSIVLLITGADVPTVLNAQTVLLPGMGALVIVALVHRFRGRAVLAVAAAACGVAVTSFYDMLWRGPLLPFVTGAVLMPLAAVLLLDVLDAPGLRKIGRGLLFGVALLGMISLNPATLFSAAVFVLPAMVQRWAGNPRLLLREPLVVLAAGARPRCWRCPSCSARSAAHRANRCTTGPRN
;
A
#
# COMPACT_ATOMS: atom_id res chain seq x y z
N MET A 1 -7.54 25.01 16.01
CA MET A 1 -6.93 24.47 14.78
C MET A 1 -6.44 25.68 14.00
N GLY A 2 -5.13 25.84 13.88
CA GLY A 2 -4.51 27.05 13.31
C GLY A 2 -4.66 27.12 11.79
N ALA A 3 -4.11 28.18 11.20
CA ALA A 3 -3.81 28.22 9.77
C ALA A 3 -3.07 26.92 9.36
N GLY A 4 -3.47 26.27 8.26
CA GLY A 4 -2.86 25.00 7.83
C GLY A 4 -3.75 23.74 7.90
N ALA A 5 -4.88 23.77 8.62
CA ALA A 5 -5.68 22.56 8.84
C ALA A 5 -6.38 22.05 7.56
N HIS A 6 -6.71 22.95 6.64
CA HIS A 6 -7.39 22.60 5.40
C HIS A 6 -6.41 21.99 4.38
N GLU A 7 -5.14 22.38 4.42
CA GLU A 7 -4.04 21.80 3.65
C GLU A 7 -3.79 20.35 4.09
N VAL A 8 -3.75 20.06 5.38
CA VAL A 8 -3.66 18.68 5.91
C VAL A 8 -4.86 17.84 5.44
N ALA A 9 -6.08 18.38 5.53
CA ALA A 9 -7.28 17.68 5.10
C ALA A 9 -7.27 17.40 3.60
N LEU A 10 -6.88 18.38 2.78
CA LEU A 10 -6.79 18.20 1.33
C LEU A 10 -5.67 17.23 0.95
N TYR A 11 -4.53 17.27 1.63
CA TYR A 11 -3.46 16.29 1.42
C TYR A 11 -3.95 14.88 1.75
N ALA A 12 -4.67 14.70 2.87
CA ALA A 12 -5.30 13.43 3.21
C ALA A 12 -6.31 12.98 2.13
N LEU A 13 -7.12 13.88 1.59
CA LEU A 13 -8.04 13.53 0.49
C LEU A 13 -7.26 13.11 -0.76
N THR A 14 -6.20 13.83 -1.10
CA THR A 14 -5.35 13.55 -2.27
C THR A 14 -4.66 12.19 -2.16
N LEU A 15 -4.27 11.79 -0.94
CA LEU A 15 -3.66 10.48 -0.68
C LEU A 15 -4.68 9.34 -0.59
N TRP A 16 -5.80 9.52 0.12
CA TRP A 16 -6.73 8.42 0.38
C TRP A 16 -7.76 8.23 -0.72
N VAL A 17 -8.34 9.28 -1.30
CA VAL A 17 -9.47 9.13 -2.24
C VAL A 17 -9.08 8.30 -3.49
N PRO A 18 -7.96 8.58 -4.20
CA PRO A 18 -7.56 7.80 -5.37
C PRO A 18 -7.31 6.33 -5.02
N GLY A 19 -6.52 6.10 -3.96
CA GLY A 19 -6.19 4.76 -3.50
C GLY A 19 -7.37 3.97 -2.95
N LEU A 20 -8.34 4.62 -2.30
CA LEU A 20 -9.59 3.99 -1.86
C LEU A 20 -10.42 3.57 -3.08
N ALA A 21 -10.56 4.43 -4.08
CA ALA A 21 -11.30 4.10 -5.30
C ALA A 21 -10.65 2.92 -6.05
N LEU A 22 -9.36 3.02 -6.32
CA LEU A 22 -8.61 1.99 -7.04
C LEU A 22 -8.48 0.70 -6.24
N GLY A 23 -8.23 0.78 -4.94
CA GLY A 23 -8.18 -0.38 -4.05
C GLY A 23 -9.55 -1.07 -3.95
N ALA A 24 -10.64 -0.32 -3.86
CA ALA A 24 -11.99 -0.87 -3.86
C ALA A 24 -12.31 -1.56 -5.19
N LEU A 25 -11.87 -0.98 -6.32
CA LEU A 25 -11.92 -1.62 -7.63
C LEU A 25 -10.95 -2.81 -7.73
N ALA A 26 -9.84 -2.85 -7.01
CA ALA A 26 -9.01 -4.06 -6.91
C ALA A 26 -9.62 -5.12 -5.97
N GLY A 27 -10.79 -4.85 -5.38
CA GLY A 27 -11.49 -5.74 -4.47
C GLY A 27 -10.93 -5.76 -3.05
N LEU A 28 -10.06 -4.82 -2.67
CA LEU A 28 -9.69 -4.59 -1.27
C LEU A 28 -10.91 -4.12 -0.48
N ARG A 29 -10.96 -4.45 0.80
CA ARG A 29 -12.07 -4.11 1.71
C ARG A 29 -11.53 -3.85 3.12
N SER A 30 -12.35 -3.21 3.96
CA SER A 30 -12.09 -3.02 5.40
C SER A 30 -10.75 -2.31 5.68
N TRP A 31 -10.10 -2.63 6.80
CA TRP A 31 -8.83 -2.05 7.24
C TRP A 31 -7.72 -2.13 6.20
N THR A 32 -7.62 -3.22 5.44
CA THR A 32 -6.61 -3.34 4.36
C THR A 32 -6.84 -2.28 3.27
N LEU A 33 -8.09 -1.99 2.92
CA LEU A 33 -8.40 -0.93 1.95
C LEU A 33 -8.02 0.45 2.49
N ALA A 34 -8.40 0.75 3.74
CA ALA A 34 -8.11 2.03 4.37
C ALA A 34 -6.60 2.29 4.53
N ALA A 35 -5.85 1.24 4.89
CA ALA A 35 -4.41 1.32 5.09
C ALA A 35 -3.63 1.33 3.76
N ALA A 36 -4.04 0.55 2.76
CA ALA A 36 -3.35 0.49 1.47
C ALA A 36 -3.60 1.71 0.58
N ALA A 37 -4.63 2.52 0.86
CA ALA A 37 -5.00 3.63 -0.02
C ALA A 37 -3.85 4.62 -0.29
N PRO A 38 -3.13 5.19 0.71
CA PRO A 38 -2.00 6.07 0.44
C PRO A 38 -0.92 5.40 -0.41
N LEU A 39 -0.59 4.14 -0.09
CA LEU A 39 0.42 3.38 -0.84
C LEU A 39 0.02 3.23 -2.32
N LEU A 40 -1.24 2.91 -2.61
CA LEU A 40 -1.72 2.77 -3.99
C LEU A 40 -1.70 4.10 -4.74
N THR A 41 -2.00 5.21 -4.08
CA THR A 41 -1.88 6.54 -4.68
C THR A 41 -0.43 6.85 -5.03
N TYR A 42 0.52 6.60 -4.11
CA TYR A 42 1.95 6.74 -4.39
C TYR A 42 2.43 5.80 -5.50
N SER A 43 1.94 4.55 -5.53
CA SER A 43 2.25 3.61 -6.61
C SER A 43 1.82 4.12 -7.98
N VAL A 44 0.62 4.70 -8.07
CA VAL A 44 0.11 5.23 -9.34
C VAL A 44 0.94 6.44 -9.78
N ALA A 45 1.19 7.39 -8.88
CA ALA A 45 2.00 8.55 -9.22
C ALA A 45 3.43 8.16 -9.61
N GLY A 46 4.08 7.31 -8.82
CA GLY A 46 5.44 6.84 -9.09
C GLY A 46 5.58 6.01 -10.37
N LEU A 47 4.52 5.29 -10.78
CA LEU A 47 4.52 4.53 -12.02
C LEU A 47 4.23 5.41 -13.23
N PHE A 48 3.22 6.28 -13.15
CA PHE A 48 2.75 7.04 -14.31
C PHE A 48 3.41 8.40 -14.47
N GLY A 49 4.00 8.99 -13.43
CA GLY A 49 4.78 10.21 -13.53
C GLY A 49 5.90 10.10 -14.56
N PRO A 50 6.79 9.09 -14.48
CA PRO A 50 7.84 8.90 -15.48
C PRO A 50 7.29 8.61 -16.88
N ILE A 51 6.16 7.88 -16.98
CA ILE A 51 5.48 7.62 -18.26
C ILE A 51 4.96 8.92 -18.86
N PHE A 52 4.39 9.82 -18.05
CA PHE A 52 3.90 11.13 -18.49
C PHE A 52 5.03 12.00 -19.03
N ALA A 53 6.16 12.04 -18.33
CA ALA A 53 7.34 12.75 -18.81
C ALA A 53 7.84 12.20 -20.15
N ALA A 54 7.91 10.86 -20.30
CA ALA A 54 8.29 10.23 -21.56
C ALA A 54 7.32 10.50 -22.72
N LEU A 55 6.04 10.75 -22.41
CA LEU A 55 5.01 11.13 -23.38
C LEU A 55 4.90 12.64 -23.61
N GLY A 56 5.72 13.46 -22.95
CA GLY A 56 5.64 14.92 -23.02
C GLY A 56 4.39 15.51 -22.36
N ILE A 57 3.74 14.77 -21.45
CA ILE A 57 2.57 15.22 -20.69
C ILE A 57 3.05 15.83 -19.38
N GLY A 58 2.81 17.13 -19.19
CA GLY A 58 3.14 17.81 -17.94
C GLY A 58 2.34 17.25 -16.75
N TRP A 59 3.02 17.00 -15.63
CA TRP A 59 2.40 16.58 -14.38
C TRP A 59 1.66 17.74 -13.71
N SER A 60 0.36 17.59 -13.52
CA SER A 60 -0.53 18.61 -12.96
C SER A 60 -1.73 17.95 -12.28
N PRO A 61 -2.51 18.69 -11.46
CA PRO A 61 -3.76 18.18 -10.90
C PRO A 61 -4.72 17.64 -11.97
N THR A 62 -4.78 18.29 -13.14
CA THR A 62 -5.63 17.88 -14.26
C THR A 62 -5.15 16.57 -14.88
N SER A 63 -3.86 16.44 -15.21
CA SER A 63 -3.35 15.22 -15.84
C SER A 63 -3.39 14.02 -14.88
N ALA A 64 -3.11 14.23 -13.59
CA ALA A 64 -3.27 13.22 -12.55
C ALA A 64 -4.75 12.84 -12.30
N GLY A 65 -5.67 13.81 -12.33
CA GLY A 65 -7.10 13.56 -12.22
C GLY A 65 -7.66 12.75 -13.39
N LEU A 66 -7.26 13.08 -14.62
CA LEU A 66 -7.62 12.32 -15.82
C LEU A 66 -7.08 10.90 -15.78
N LEU A 67 -5.83 10.71 -15.32
CA LEU A 67 -5.27 9.38 -15.09
C LEU A 67 -6.13 8.56 -14.12
N LEU A 68 -6.54 9.16 -13.00
CA LEU A 68 -7.42 8.48 -12.04
C LEU A 68 -8.75 8.07 -12.67
N VAL A 69 -9.36 8.93 -13.47
CA VAL A 69 -10.61 8.63 -14.20
C VAL A 69 -10.40 7.43 -15.14
N VAL A 70 -9.31 7.43 -15.93
CA VAL A 70 -8.98 6.34 -16.84
C VAL A 70 -8.76 5.03 -16.08
N LEU A 71 -7.97 5.04 -15.01
CA LEU A 71 -7.72 3.84 -14.20
C LEU A 71 -9.00 3.32 -13.53
N CYS A 72 -9.87 4.21 -13.05
CA CYS A 72 -11.17 3.83 -12.52
C CYS A 72 -12.06 3.20 -13.59
N ALA A 73 -12.12 3.80 -14.78
CA ALA A 73 -12.88 3.27 -15.91
C ALA A 73 -12.37 1.87 -16.31
N LEU A 74 -11.05 1.68 -16.42
CA LEU A 74 -10.45 0.38 -16.69
C LEU A 74 -10.78 -0.65 -15.59
N GLY A 75 -10.75 -0.25 -14.32
CA GLY A 75 -11.14 -1.09 -13.19
C GLY A 75 -12.62 -1.51 -13.26
N VAL A 76 -13.51 -0.58 -13.60
CA VAL A 76 -14.95 -0.85 -13.80
C VAL A 76 -15.16 -1.79 -14.98
N LEU A 77 -14.50 -1.55 -16.11
CA LEU A 77 -14.58 -2.40 -17.31
C LEU A 77 -14.08 -3.82 -17.00
N TRP A 78 -12.98 -3.95 -16.27
CA TRP A 78 -12.47 -5.24 -15.81
C TRP A 78 -13.51 -5.99 -14.97
N HIS A 79 -14.20 -5.28 -14.07
CA HIS A 79 -15.26 -5.87 -13.26
C HIS A 79 -16.46 -6.32 -14.07
N VAL A 80 -16.93 -5.47 -14.98
CA VAL A 80 -18.09 -5.77 -15.84
C VAL A 80 -17.77 -6.95 -16.76
N ALA A 81 -16.62 -6.93 -17.43
CA ALA A 81 -16.17 -8.02 -18.29
C ALA A 81 -15.97 -9.32 -17.51
N GLY A 82 -15.42 -9.24 -16.30
CA GLY A 82 -15.23 -10.39 -15.42
C GLY A 82 -16.55 -11.00 -14.96
N ARG A 83 -17.53 -10.17 -14.59
CA ARG A 83 -18.91 -10.61 -14.27
C ARG A 83 -19.57 -11.29 -15.46
N GLN A 84 -19.47 -10.72 -16.65
CA GLN A 84 -20.08 -11.27 -17.87
C GLN A 84 -19.45 -12.61 -18.28
N ARG A 85 -18.12 -12.73 -18.18
CA ARG A 85 -17.39 -13.95 -18.61
C ARG A 85 -17.44 -15.09 -17.59
N TRP A 86 -17.51 -14.79 -16.30
CA TRP A 86 -17.35 -15.79 -15.23
C TRP A 86 -18.53 -15.83 -14.25
N GLY A 87 -19.59 -15.06 -14.48
CA GLY A 87 -20.87 -15.14 -13.77
C GLY A 87 -20.77 -15.05 -12.24
N ALA A 88 -21.61 -15.82 -11.54
CA ALA A 88 -21.63 -15.89 -10.07
C ALA A 88 -20.30 -16.39 -9.46
N HIS A 89 -19.42 -17.04 -10.23
CA HIS A 89 -18.10 -17.49 -9.77
C HIS A 89 -17.08 -16.36 -9.69
N TRP A 90 -17.28 -15.26 -10.44
CA TRP A 90 -16.43 -14.07 -10.37
C TRP A 90 -16.58 -13.34 -9.02
N LEU A 91 -17.83 -13.23 -8.55
CA LEU A 91 -18.18 -12.80 -7.19
C LEU A 91 -18.17 -13.93 -6.17
N GLY A 92 -17.76 -15.13 -6.58
CA GLY A 92 -17.77 -16.39 -5.84
C GLY A 92 -17.68 -16.21 -4.33
N ARG A 93 -18.75 -16.69 -3.68
CA ARG A 93 -19.00 -16.77 -2.23
C ARG A 93 -17.71 -16.92 -1.43
N ARG A 94 -17.72 -16.33 -0.24
CA ARG A 94 -16.76 -16.53 0.85
C ARG A 94 -16.56 -18.03 1.10
N LEU A 95 -15.71 -18.69 0.31
CA LEU A 95 -15.11 -19.95 0.71
C LEU A 95 -14.03 -19.54 1.69
N PRO A 96 -14.11 -19.94 2.96
CA PRO A 96 -12.98 -19.82 3.85
C PRO A 96 -11.82 -20.52 3.15
N ALA A 97 -10.81 -19.76 2.72
CA ALA A 97 -9.54 -20.38 2.40
C ALA A 97 -9.11 -21.12 3.69
N PRO A 98 -8.71 -22.39 3.63
CA PRO A 98 -8.01 -23.02 4.74
C PRO A 98 -6.71 -22.22 4.93
N GLY A 99 -6.77 -21.20 5.76
CA GLY A 99 -5.58 -20.44 6.15
C GLY A 99 -4.66 -21.39 6.89
N ALA A 100 -3.37 -21.35 6.58
CA ALA A 100 -2.34 -22.11 7.31
C ALA A 100 -2.29 -21.80 8.81
N TYR A 101 -2.95 -20.73 9.24
CA TYR A 101 -3.12 -20.35 10.63
C TYR A 101 -4.21 -21.20 11.29
N ALA A 102 -3.81 -22.33 11.87
CA ALA A 102 -4.62 -23.14 12.75
C ALA A 102 -4.83 -22.41 14.09
N GLY A 103 -5.79 -21.48 14.13
CA GLY A 103 -6.17 -20.77 15.35
C GLY A 103 -7.64 -20.35 15.33
N PRO A 104 -8.25 -20.09 16.50
CA PRO A 104 -9.63 -19.62 16.58
C PRO A 104 -9.86 -18.39 15.71
N GLN A 105 -10.92 -18.38 14.91
CA GLN A 105 -11.26 -17.23 14.07
C GLN A 105 -11.78 -16.07 14.93
N GLN A 106 -10.92 -15.09 15.23
CA GLN A 106 -11.36 -13.82 15.80
C GLN A 106 -12.03 -12.99 14.70
N VAL A 107 -13.35 -13.12 14.56
CA VAL A 107 -14.14 -12.17 13.75
C VAL A 107 -14.49 -11.01 14.66
N TRP A 108 -14.14 -9.79 14.25
CA TRP A 108 -14.59 -8.60 14.97
C TRP A 108 -16.07 -8.34 14.64
N GLU A 109 -16.88 -8.16 15.69
CA GLU A 109 -18.25 -7.70 15.52
C GLU A 109 -18.28 -6.25 15.01
N ARG A 110 -19.41 -5.81 14.46
CA ARG A 110 -19.52 -4.47 13.86
C ARG A 110 -19.18 -3.35 14.85
N TRP A 111 -19.63 -3.47 16.10
CA TRP A 111 -19.34 -2.48 17.14
C TRP A 111 -17.85 -2.46 17.50
N VAL A 112 -17.14 -3.60 17.42
CA VAL A 112 -15.70 -3.68 17.65
C VAL A 112 -14.95 -2.88 16.58
N HIS A 113 -15.38 -2.95 15.31
CA HIS A 113 -14.81 -2.11 14.25
C HIS A 113 -14.99 -0.61 14.56
N VAL A 114 -16.15 -0.21 15.06
CA VAL A 114 -16.42 1.19 15.45
C VAL A 114 -15.55 1.60 16.63
N ALA A 115 -15.42 0.75 17.66
CA ALA A 115 -14.58 1.02 18.81
C ALA A 115 -13.09 1.15 18.43
N VAL A 116 -12.58 0.26 17.57
CA VAL A 116 -11.22 0.36 17.03
C VAL A 116 -11.06 1.63 16.20
N ALA A 117 -12.03 1.98 15.35
CA ALA A 117 -11.97 3.21 14.56
C ALA A 117 -11.94 4.47 15.44
N ALA A 118 -12.74 4.52 16.50
CA ALA A 118 -12.74 5.63 17.45
C ALA A 118 -11.40 5.73 18.20
N ALA A 119 -10.87 4.61 18.69
CA ALA A 119 -9.59 4.58 19.39
C ALA A 119 -8.41 4.96 18.47
N VAL A 120 -8.40 4.46 17.23
CA VAL A 120 -7.39 4.80 16.22
C VAL A 120 -7.49 6.27 15.83
N CYS A 121 -8.70 6.82 15.68
CA CYS A 121 -8.90 8.24 15.46
C CYS A 121 -8.23 9.07 16.56
N TRP A 122 -8.39 8.67 17.82
CA TRP A 122 -7.73 9.32 18.95
C TRP A 122 -6.19 9.23 18.86
N VAL A 123 -5.64 8.07 18.49
CA VAL A 123 -4.19 7.90 18.24
C VAL A 123 -3.70 8.79 17.10
N VAL A 124 -4.46 8.90 16.00
CA VAL A 124 -4.13 9.78 14.86
C VAL A 124 -4.11 11.23 15.29
N VAL A 125 -5.13 11.68 16.01
CA VAL A 125 -5.21 13.06 16.51
C VAL A 125 -4.02 13.33 17.43
N LEU A 126 -3.74 12.44 18.39
CA LEU A 126 -2.61 12.62 19.31
C LEU A 126 -1.28 12.70 18.56
N GLY A 127 -0.96 11.74 17.69
CA GLY A 127 0.29 11.76 16.92
C GLY A 127 0.41 12.98 16.01
N GLY A 128 -0.68 13.34 15.32
CA GLY A 128 -0.73 14.55 14.49
C GLY A 128 -0.52 15.83 15.31
N THR A 129 -1.08 15.91 16.52
CA THR A 129 -0.86 17.04 17.42
C THR A 129 0.57 17.12 17.94
N VAL A 130 1.24 15.99 18.17
CA VAL A 130 2.66 15.97 18.56
C VAL A 130 3.53 16.54 17.45
N ILE A 131 3.32 16.10 16.21
CA ILE A 131 4.05 16.63 15.05
C ILE A 131 3.75 18.12 14.88
N TRP A 132 2.47 18.50 14.87
CA TRP A 132 2.07 19.90 14.73
C TRP A 132 2.68 20.79 15.80
N ALA A 133 2.64 20.37 17.06
CA ALA A 133 3.22 21.12 18.17
C ALA A 133 4.74 21.22 18.06
N GLY A 134 5.42 20.15 17.64
CA GLY A 134 6.87 20.14 17.40
C GLY A 134 7.30 21.07 16.27
N LEU A 135 6.47 21.22 15.23
CA LEU A 135 6.68 22.17 14.14
C LEU A 135 6.38 23.63 14.54
N GLY A 136 5.49 23.84 15.51
CA GLY A 136 4.95 25.15 15.90
C GLY A 136 3.90 25.68 14.91
N HIS A 137 4.24 25.74 13.62
CA HIS A 137 3.31 26.07 12.52
C HIS A 137 3.69 25.31 11.25
N LEU A 138 2.73 25.08 10.34
CA LEU A 138 3.00 24.29 9.13
C LEU A 138 3.95 24.98 8.16
N SER A 139 4.01 26.30 8.11
CA SER A 139 4.95 27.02 7.25
C SER A 139 6.40 27.04 7.80
N ALA A 140 6.68 26.31 8.89
CA ALA A 140 8.02 26.23 9.47
C ALA A 140 8.97 25.54 8.49
N ILE A 141 10.08 26.19 8.16
CA ILE A 141 11.08 25.66 7.24
C ILE A 141 11.93 24.63 8.00
N PRO A 142 11.93 23.34 7.62
CA PRO A 142 12.80 22.35 8.26
C PRO A 142 14.25 22.70 7.94
N GLN A 143 15.09 22.82 8.97
CA GLN A 143 16.46 23.35 8.85
C GLN A 143 17.54 22.28 8.62
N ASP A 144 17.17 21.00 8.62
CA ASP A 144 18.11 19.88 8.47
C ASP A 144 18.20 19.42 7.00
N TRP A 145 19.26 18.70 6.64
CA TRP A 145 19.82 18.59 5.28
C TRP A 145 18.79 18.32 4.16
N ASP A 146 18.09 17.19 4.20
CA ASP A 146 17.30 16.67 3.07
C ASP A 146 16.04 17.49 2.75
N ALA A 147 15.57 18.34 3.68
CA ALA A 147 14.31 19.04 3.51
C ALA A 147 14.34 20.03 2.35
N ALA A 148 15.45 20.75 2.19
CA ALA A 148 15.61 21.71 1.10
C ALA A 148 15.52 21.02 -0.27
N PHE A 149 16.15 19.84 -0.41
CA PHE A 149 16.07 19.05 -1.64
C PHE A 149 14.64 18.61 -1.95
N HIS A 150 13.91 18.11 -0.93
CA HIS A 150 12.51 17.70 -1.13
C HIS A 150 11.57 18.88 -1.40
N ALA A 151 11.78 20.02 -0.75
CA ALA A 151 11.02 21.25 -0.99
C ALA A 151 11.21 21.73 -2.43
N ASN A 152 12.46 21.88 -2.85
CA ASN A 152 12.78 22.34 -4.20
C ASN A 152 12.33 21.33 -5.27
N GLY A 153 12.38 20.03 -4.99
CA GLY A 153 11.85 19.01 -5.90
C GLY A 153 10.33 19.12 -6.12
N ILE A 154 9.56 19.35 -5.06
CA ILE A 154 8.11 19.59 -5.16
C ILE A 154 7.84 20.84 -6.01
N ARG A 155 8.57 21.93 -5.73
CA ARG A 155 8.44 23.19 -6.47
C ARG A 155 8.81 23.04 -7.94
N TRP A 156 9.92 22.37 -8.23
CA TRP A 156 10.39 22.08 -9.59
C TRP A 156 9.31 21.38 -10.41
N ILE A 157 8.75 20.29 -9.89
CA ILE A 157 7.68 19.54 -10.58
C ILE A 157 6.45 20.43 -10.77
N ALA A 158 6.09 21.25 -9.79
CA ALA A 158 4.92 22.13 -9.89
C ALA A 158 5.10 23.24 -10.94
N GLU A 159 6.29 23.81 -11.06
CA GLU A 159 6.58 24.90 -12.00
C GLU A 159 6.84 24.40 -13.43
N THR A 160 7.46 23.22 -13.58
CA THR A 160 7.87 22.69 -14.90
C THR A 160 6.95 21.60 -15.45
N GLY A 161 6.20 20.91 -14.59
CA GLY A 161 5.48 19.69 -14.93
C GLY A 161 6.37 18.47 -15.17
N ASP A 162 7.69 18.56 -14.93
CA ASP A 162 8.63 17.47 -15.17
C ASP A 162 8.52 16.38 -14.10
N SER A 163 7.81 15.30 -14.44
CA SER A 163 7.66 14.11 -13.59
C SER A 163 8.67 13.00 -13.88
N SER A 164 9.74 13.27 -14.63
CA SER A 164 10.78 12.29 -14.91
C SER A 164 11.55 11.91 -13.64
N LEU A 165 12.20 10.75 -13.66
CA LEU A 165 13.02 10.27 -12.55
C LEU A 165 14.36 11.01 -12.45
N VAL A 166 14.67 11.91 -13.39
CA VAL A 166 15.93 12.67 -13.44
C VAL A 166 15.72 14.18 -13.32
N GLY A 167 14.48 14.65 -13.49
CA GLY A 167 14.14 16.08 -13.46
C GLY A 167 14.52 16.79 -12.17
N MET A 168 14.26 16.15 -11.03
CA MET A 168 14.66 16.68 -9.73
C MET A 168 16.19 16.79 -9.56
N GLY A 169 16.99 16.10 -10.37
CA GLY A 169 18.45 16.27 -10.39
C GLY A 169 18.86 17.72 -10.68
N LYS A 170 18.06 18.44 -11.48
CA LYS A 170 18.30 19.86 -11.83
C LYS A 170 18.28 20.82 -10.65
N VAL A 171 17.70 20.41 -9.51
CA VAL A 171 17.69 21.20 -8.27
C VAL A 171 19.10 21.37 -7.70
N ASN A 172 19.96 20.36 -7.85
CA ASN A 172 21.33 20.37 -7.29
C ASN A 172 22.42 20.33 -8.37
N TRP A 173 22.11 19.82 -9.57
CA TRP A 173 23.07 19.58 -10.66
C TRP A 173 22.69 20.41 -11.90
N TYR A 174 22.70 21.73 -11.75
CA TYR A 174 22.22 22.67 -12.77
C TYR A 174 23.28 23.07 -13.82
N GLU A 175 24.57 22.77 -13.60
CA GLU A 175 25.67 23.25 -14.47
C GLU A 175 26.02 22.29 -15.61
N ASP A 176 25.95 20.97 -15.40
CA ASP A 176 26.62 19.96 -16.25
C ASP A 176 25.66 19.01 -16.99
N ASP A 177 24.37 19.34 -17.07
CA ASP A 177 23.31 18.49 -17.65
C ASP A 177 23.26 17.04 -17.11
N VAL A 178 23.74 16.83 -15.88
CA VAL A 178 23.81 15.49 -15.27
C VAL A 178 22.41 14.98 -14.96
N GLU A 179 22.09 13.80 -15.52
CA GLU A 179 20.87 13.07 -15.18
C GLU A 179 21.08 12.23 -13.92
N VAL A 180 20.58 12.72 -12.78
CA VAL A 180 20.64 11.99 -11.51
C VAL A 180 19.29 11.38 -11.20
N PHE A 181 19.24 10.04 -11.14
CA PHE A 181 18.05 9.30 -10.77
C PHE A 181 17.61 9.61 -9.33
N TYR A 182 16.33 9.90 -9.14
CA TYR A 182 15.68 9.98 -7.83
C TYR A 182 14.22 9.47 -7.88
N PRO A 183 13.80 8.60 -6.93
CA PRO A 183 12.41 8.13 -6.83
C PRO A 183 11.50 9.29 -6.38
N ASN A 184 10.55 9.69 -7.24
CA ASN A 184 9.85 10.97 -7.08
C ASN A 184 8.36 10.85 -6.68
N ALA A 185 7.84 9.67 -6.29
CA ALA A 185 6.40 9.53 -5.98
C ALA A 185 5.95 10.45 -4.84
N TYR A 186 6.80 10.64 -3.83
CA TYR A 186 6.54 11.57 -2.74
C TYR A 186 6.32 13.00 -3.27
N HIS A 187 7.23 13.46 -4.12
CA HIS A 187 7.26 14.82 -4.67
C HIS A 187 6.15 15.07 -5.69
N LEU A 188 5.78 14.06 -6.48
CA LEU A 188 4.66 14.12 -7.42
C LEU A 188 3.32 14.38 -6.72
N LEU A 189 3.11 13.82 -5.53
CA LEU A 189 1.91 14.10 -4.74
C LEU A 189 2.00 15.46 -4.06
N GLY A 190 3.18 15.82 -3.56
CA GLY A 190 3.42 17.15 -2.98
C GLY A 190 3.13 18.27 -3.99
N SER A 191 3.56 18.12 -5.25
CA SER A 191 3.35 19.13 -6.29
C SER A 191 1.87 19.30 -6.67
N ILE A 192 1.08 18.22 -6.66
CA ILE A 192 -0.38 18.31 -6.85
C ILE A 192 -1.00 19.12 -5.73
N VAL A 193 -0.66 18.82 -4.47
CA VAL A 193 -1.22 19.54 -3.32
C VAL A 193 -0.78 21.01 -3.34
N LEU A 194 0.48 21.29 -3.68
CA LEU A 194 0.98 22.65 -3.88
C LEU A 194 0.14 23.41 -4.92
N LEU A 195 -0.10 22.81 -6.08
CA LEU A 195 -0.85 23.44 -7.17
C LEU A 195 -2.34 23.63 -6.86
N ILE A 196 -2.96 22.72 -6.09
CA ILE A 196 -4.38 22.86 -5.71
C ILE A 196 -4.56 23.91 -4.60
N THR A 197 -3.65 23.96 -3.62
CA THR A 197 -3.77 24.85 -2.45
C THR A 197 -3.22 26.25 -2.70
N GLY A 198 -2.17 26.38 -3.51
CA GLY A 198 -1.37 27.61 -3.59
C GLY A 198 -0.60 27.92 -2.30
N ALA A 199 -0.49 26.97 -1.37
CA ALA A 199 0.24 27.15 -0.12
C ALA A 199 1.76 27.27 -0.37
N ASP A 200 2.52 27.71 0.63
CA ASP A 200 3.97 27.63 0.57
C ASP A 200 4.47 26.18 0.66
N VAL A 201 5.64 25.91 0.06
CA VAL A 201 6.22 24.56 -0.02
C VAL A 201 6.46 23.93 1.38
N PRO A 202 6.99 24.66 2.38
CA PRO A 202 7.08 24.15 3.75
C PRO A 202 5.74 23.68 4.31
N THR A 203 4.65 24.45 4.10
CA THR A 203 3.30 24.05 4.51
C THR A 203 2.88 22.72 3.89
N VAL A 204 3.15 22.51 2.59
CA VAL A 204 2.84 21.24 1.90
C VAL A 204 3.65 20.07 2.47
N LEU A 205 4.96 20.26 2.69
CA LEU A 205 5.82 19.24 3.29
C LEU A 205 5.34 18.85 4.69
N ASN A 206 5.11 19.83 5.54
CA ASN A 206 4.73 19.62 6.92
C ASN A 206 3.30 19.06 7.04
N ALA A 207 2.40 19.45 6.14
CA ALA A 207 1.06 18.87 6.06
C ALA A 207 1.11 17.35 5.79
N GLN A 208 2.03 16.90 4.93
CA GLN A 208 2.26 15.47 4.71
C GLN A 208 2.79 14.78 5.98
N THR A 209 3.78 15.40 6.64
CA THR A 209 4.42 14.86 7.84
C THR A 209 3.39 14.60 8.95
N VAL A 210 2.44 15.52 9.15
CA VAL A 210 1.34 15.38 10.13
C VAL A 210 0.47 14.13 9.91
N LEU A 211 0.41 13.60 8.68
CA LEU A 211 -0.40 12.42 8.34
C LEU A 211 0.29 11.09 8.65
N LEU A 212 1.60 11.08 8.88
CA LEU A 212 2.39 9.85 9.08
C LEU A 212 1.94 8.99 10.27
N PRO A 213 1.60 9.54 11.45
CA PRO A 213 1.05 8.77 12.56
C PRO A 213 -0.25 8.05 12.17
N GLY A 214 -1.12 8.72 11.40
CA GLY A 214 -2.37 8.14 10.94
C GLY A 214 -2.17 7.02 9.93
N MET A 215 -1.26 7.18 8.98
CA MET A 215 -0.87 6.12 8.05
C MET A 215 -0.33 4.90 8.81
N GLY A 216 0.64 5.12 9.70
CA GLY A 216 1.25 4.04 10.50
C GLY A 216 0.22 3.30 11.36
N ALA A 217 -0.62 4.03 12.09
CA ALA A 217 -1.66 3.43 12.92
C ALA A 217 -2.63 2.55 12.11
N LEU A 218 -3.09 3.03 10.94
CA LEU A 218 -3.96 2.25 10.05
C LEU A 218 -3.27 1.00 9.53
N VAL A 219 -2.00 1.08 9.15
CA VAL A 219 -1.21 -0.05 8.67
C VAL A 219 -1.03 -1.11 9.76
N ILE A 220 -0.74 -0.70 11.00
CA ILE A 220 -0.62 -1.63 12.13
C ILE A 220 -1.97 -2.30 12.44
N VAL A 221 -3.07 -1.57 12.39
CA VAL A 221 -4.42 -2.14 12.58
C VAL A 221 -4.74 -3.13 11.47
N ALA A 222 -4.46 -2.79 10.21
CA ALA A 222 -4.65 -3.68 9.07
C ALA A 222 -3.77 -4.95 9.19
N LEU A 223 -2.53 -4.81 9.65
CA LEU A 223 -1.63 -5.92 9.92
C LEU A 223 -2.21 -6.85 11.00
N VAL A 224 -2.49 -6.33 12.19
CA VAL A 224 -3.04 -7.14 13.29
C VAL A 224 -4.36 -7.79 12.88
N HIS A 225 -5.25 -7.06 12.21
CA HIS A 225 -6.51 -7.59 11.71
C HIS A 225 -6.30 -8.70 10.66
N ARG A 226 -5.34 -8.52 9.73
CA ARG A 226 -5.04 -9.53 8.70
C ARG A 226 -4.51 -10.83 9.27
N PHE A 227 -3.73 -10.72 10.35
CA PHE A 227 -3.21 -11.85 11.13
C PHE A 227 -4.19 -12.34 12.21
N ARG A 228 -5.47 -11.93 12.15
CA ARG A 228 -6.55 -12.40 13.01
C ARG A 228 -6.32 -12.09 14.50
N GLY A 229 -5.59 -11.01 14.78
CA GLY A 229 -5.34 -10.54 16.14
C GLY A 229 -6.55 -9.89 16.80
N ARG A 230 -6.46 -9.71 18.12
CA ARG A 230 -7.48 -9.07 18.94
C ARG A 230 -7.56 -7.57 18.66
N ALA A 231 -8.75 -6.98 18.76
CA ALA A 231 -8.94 -5.54 18.63
C ALA A 231 -8.08 -4.71 19.60
N VAL A 232 -7.97 -5.15 20.85
CA VAL A 232 -7.13 -4.50 21.87
C VAL A 232 -5.66 -4.51 21.44
N LEU A 233 -5.17 -5.60 20.87
CA LEU A 233 -3.79 -5.67 20.34
C LEU A 233 -3.61 -4.71 19.17
N ALA A 234 -4.59 -4.59 18.28
CA ALA A 234 -4.51 -3.68 17.13
C ALA A 234 -4.38 -2.22 17.58
N VAL A 235 -5.22 -1.79 18.53
CA VAL A 235 -5.17 -0.43 19.08
C VAL A 235 -3.91 -0.20 19.88
N ALA A 236 -3.53 -1.13 20.76
CA ALA A 236 -2.32 -1.00 21.59
C ALA A 236 -1.05 -0.96 20.73
N ALA A 237 -0.93 -1.82 19.72
CA ALA A 237 0.21 -1.82 18.81
C ALA A 237 0.28 -0.53 17.98
N ALA A 238 -0.86 -0.01 17.51
CA ALA A 238 -0.92 1.25 16.79
C ALA A 238 -0.51 2.43 17.69
N ALA A 239 -1.02 2.49 18.92
CA ALA A 239 -0.66 3.51 19.90
C ALA A 239 0.83 3.45 20.27
N CYS A 240 1.37 2.26 20.54
CA CYS A 240 2.81 2.09 20.80
C CYS A 240 3.65 2.51 19.58
N GLY A 241 3.27 2.10 18.37
CA GLY A 241 3.99 2.47 17.15
C GLY A 241 4.06 3.99 16.94
N VAL A 242 2.97 4.70 17.19
CA VAL A 242 2.91 6.16 17.12
C VAL A 242 3.62 6.85 18.28
N ALA A 243 3.68 6.23 19.46
CA ALA A 243 4.33 6.81 20.63
C ALA A 243 5.85 6.63 20.66
N VAL A 244 6.42 5.72 19.86
CA VAL A 244 7.86 5.42 19.87
C VAL A 244 8.66 6.61 19.34
N THR A 245 9.64 7.07 20.13
CA THR A 245 10.49 8.23 19.81
C THR A 245 11.27 8.06 18.51
N SER A 246 11.72 6.84 18.17
CA SER A 246 12.50 6.57 16.95
C SER A 246 11.76 6.96 15.67
N PHE A 247 10.43 6.92 15.67
CA PHE A 247 9.62 7.39 14.54
C PHE A 247 9.79 8.90 14.30
N TYR A 248 9.82 9.70 15.37
CA TYR A 248 9.99 11.15 15.28
C TYR A 248 11.45 11.56 15.06
N ASP A 249 12.41 10.76 15.54
CA ASP A 249 13.84 11.03 15.35
C ASP A 249 14.23 10.99 13.86
N MET A 250 13.57 10.15 13.05
CA MET A 250 13.75 10.11 11.59
C MET A 250 13.19 11.34 10.85
N LEU A 251 12.27 12.08 11.47
CA LEU A 251 11.73 13.34 10.94
C LEU A 251 12.63 14.52 11.26
N TRP A 252 13.32 14.45 12.41
CA TRP A 252 14.23 15.49 12.85
C TRP A 252 15.62 15.34 12.23
N ARG A 253 16.23 14.15 12.27
CA ARG A 253 17.62 13.89 11.83
C ARG A 253 17.69 13.55 10.36
N GLY A 254 17.98 14.55 9.54
CA GLY A 254 18.01 14.47 8.08
C GLY A 254 16.62 14.08 7.58
N PRO A 255 15.64 14.99 7.48
CA PRO A 255 14.22 14.69 7.31
C PRO A 255 13.97 13.74 6.15
N LEU A 256 13.96 12.44 6.45
CA LEU A 256 13.95 11.36 5.47
C LEU A 256 12.52 11.15 4.95
N LEU A 257 11.81 12.22 4.58
CA LEU A 257 10.35 12.23 4.43
C LEU A 257 9.82 11.13 3.48
N PRO A 258 10.41 10.89 2.29
CA PRO A 258 10.00 9.78 1.43
C PRO A 258 10.27 8.42 2.06
N PHE A 259 11.40 8.26 2.77
CA PHE A 259 11.74 7.02 3.47
C PHE A 259 10.80 6.75 4.64
N VAL A 260 10.52 7.74 5.50
CA VAL A 260 9.61 7.61 6.64
C VAL A 260 8.20 7.28 6.15
N THR A 261 7.75 7.91 5.06
CA THR A 261 6.48 7.59 4.39
C THR A 261 6.46 6.13 3.95
N GLY A 262 7.50 5.65 3.28
CA GLY A 262 7.60 4.23 2.93
C GLY A 262 7.74 3.32 4.15
N ALA A 263 8.38 3.77 5.23
CA ALA A 263 8.60 2.99 6.44
C ALA A 263 7.31 2.76 7.24
N VAL A 264 6.38 3.73 7.27
CA VAL A 264 5.06 3.51 7.87
C VAL A 264 4.17 2.61 7.00
N LEU A 265 4.42 2.55 5.70
CA LEU A 265 3.64 1.76 4.74
C LEU A 265 4.19 0.34 4.50
N MET A 266 5.49 0.09 4.69
CA MET A 266 6.12 -1.20 4.38
C MET A 266 5.53 -2.43 5.09
N PRO A 267 4.93 -2.36 6.30
CA PRO A 267 4.28 -3.53 6.87
C PRO A 267 3.10 -4.05 6.03
N LEU A 268 2.52 -3.23 5.15
CA LEU A 268 1.50 -3.64 4.19
C LEU A 268 2.00 -4.71 3.21
N ALA A 269 3.31 -4.82 2.96
CA ALA A 269 3.84 -5.87 2.09
C ALA A 269 3.46 -7.26 2.61
N ALA A 270 3.53 -7.49 3.93
CA ALA A 270 3.12 -8.75 4.53
C ALA A 270 1.61 -8.98 4.39
N VAL A 271 0.79 -7.93 4.61
CA VAL A 271 -0.67 -7.99 4.48
C VAL A 271 -1.08 -8.35 3.05
N LEU A 272 -0.54 -7.64 2.07
CA LEU A 272 -0.86 -7.81 0.66
C LEU A 272 -0.33 -9.13 0.11
N LEU A 273 0.87 -9.57 0.52
CA LEU A 273 1.40 -10.88 0.13
C LEU A 273 0.48 -12.01 0.62
N LEU A 274 0.04 -11.96 1.87
CA LEU A 274 -0.91 -12.94 2.38
C LEU A 274 -2.24 -12.89 1.62
N ASP A 275 -2.71 -11.70 1.23
CA ASP A 275 -3.89 -11.57 0.35
C ASP A 275 -3.69 -12.24 -1.02
N VAL A 276 -2.47 -12.22 -1.60
CA VAL A 276 -2.15 -12.99 -2.81
C VAL A 276 -2.21 -14.49 -2.55
N LEU A 277 -1.53 -14.95 -1.49
CA LEU A 277 -1.36 -16.37 -1.21
C LEU A 277 -2.69 -17.05 -0.87
N ASP A 278 -3.54 -16.37 -0.11
CA ASP A 278 -4.84 -16.87 0.32
C ASP A 278 -5.95 -16.66 -0.74
N ALA A 279 -5.68 -15.91 -1.81
CA ALA A 279 -6.66 -15.69 -2.87
C ALA A 279 -6.94 -16.96 -3.70
N PRO A 280 -8.21 -17.33 -3.93
CA PRO A 280 -8.55 -18.47 -4.76
C PRO A 280 -8.57 -18.13 -6.26
N GLY A 281 -8.16 -19.08 -7.10
CA GLY A 281 -8.34 -19.05 -8.55
C GLY A 281 -7.83 -17.76 -9.22
N LEU A 282 -8.65 -17.18 -10.09
CA LEU A 282 -8.29 -15.98 -10.86
C LEU A 282 -8.11 -14.72 -10.01
N ARG A 283 -8.65 -14.65 -8.78
CA ARG A 283 -8.44 -13.50 -7.88
C ARG A 283 -6.99 -13.34 -7.48
N LYS A 284 -6.22 -14.44 -7.51
CA LYS A 284 -4.78 -14.44 -7.25
C LYS A 284 -4.01 -13.56 -8.23
N ILE A 285 -4.44 -13.51 -9.49
CA ILE A 285 -3.82 -12.63 -10.50
C ILE A 285 -4.05 -11.16 -10.12
N GLY A 286 -5.30 -10.78 -9.84
CA GLY A 286 -5.63 -9.41 -9.44
C GLY A 286 -4.93 -8.98 -8.14
N ARG A 287 -4.87 -9.88 -7.14
CA ARG A 287 -4.10 -9.63 -5.90
C ARG A 287 -2.60 -9.56 -6.17
N GLY A 288 -2.07 -10.40 -7.05
CA GLY A 288 -0.66 -10.39 -7.44
C GLY A 288 -0.27 -9.09 -8.14
N LEU A 289 -1.09 -8.60 -9.07
CA LEU A 289 -0.91 -7.29 -9.69
C LEU A 289 -0.94 -6.16 -8.66
N LEU A 290 -1.92 -6.19 -7.75
CA LEU A 290 -2.02 -5.21 -6.67
C LEU A 290 -0.79 -5.22 -5.76
N PHE A 291 -0.28 -6.41 -5.42
CA PHE A 291 0.94 -6.57 -4.65
C PHE A 291 2.15 -6.02 -5.40
N GLY A 292 2.30 -6.34 -6.69
CA GLY A 292 3.37 -5.79 -7.53
C GLY A 292 3.32 -4.25 -7.62
N VAL A 293 2.14 -3.68 -7.83
CA VAL A 293 1.93 -2.22 -7.82
C VAL A 293 2.29 -1.61 -6.46
N ALA A 294 1.92 -2.26 -5.36
CA ALA A 294 2.30 -1.81 -4.02
C ALA A 294 3.83 -1.82 -3.80
N LEU A 295 4.53 -2.87 -4.25
CA LEU A 295 5.99 -2.92 -4.20
C LEU A 295 6.64 -1.83 -5.07
N LEU A 296 6.10 -1.57 -6.26
CA LEU A 296 6.53 -0.45 -7.10
C LEU A 296 6.36 0.89 -6.38
N GLY A 297 5.24 1.10 -5.68
CA GLY A 297 5.03 2.30 -4.87
C GLY A 297 6.05 2.46 -3.74
N MET A 298 6.45 1.35 -3.09
CA MET A 298 7.53 1.37 -2.10
C MET A 298 8.86 1.79 -2.73
N ILE A 299 9.21 1.20 -3.88
CA ILE A 299 10.43 1.59 -4.64
C ILE A 299 10.39 3.07 -5.03
N SER A 300 9.25 3.53 -5.54
CA SER A 300 9.06 4.91 -5.99
C SER A 300 8.97 5.94 -4.86
N LEU A 301 8.73 5.50 -3.61
CA LEU A 301 8.90 6.32 -2.41
C LEU A 301 10.36 6.34 -1.98
N ASN A 302 10.94 5.15 -1.77
CA ASN A 302 12.35 4.97 -1.48
C ASN A 302 12.74 3.48 -1.65
N PRO A 303 13.73 3.12 -2.50
CA PRO A 303 14.16 1.75 -2.73
C PRO A 303 14.50 0.95 -1.46
N ALA A 304 15.04 1.60 -0.42
CA ALA A 304 15.35 0.95 0.85
C ALA A 304 14.09 0.32 1.50
N THR A 305 12.92 0.93 1.31
CA THR A 305 11.66 0.46 1.91
C THR A 305 11.21 -0.89 1.37
N LEU A 306 11.57 -1.23 0.11
CA LEU A 306 11.34 -2.56 -0.45
C LEU A 306 12.13 -3.62 0.33
N PHE A 307 13.42 -3.37 0.56
CA PHE A 307 14.29 -4.29 1.28
C PHE A 307 13.87 -4.40 2.75
N SER A 308 13.52 -3.28 3.38
CA SER A 308 13.03 -3.25 4.75
C SER A 308 11.67 -3.93 4.90
N ALA A 309 10.83 -3.95 3.87
CA ALA A 309 9.56 -4.70 3.89
C ALA A 309 9.77 -6.21 4.11
N ALA A 310 10.93 -6.75 3.74
CA ALA A 310 11.30 -8.14 4.01
C ALA A 310 11.29 -8.45 5.52
N VAL A 311 11.59 -7.49 6.39
CA VAL A 311 11.55 -7.65 7.85
C VAL A 311 10.15 -8.01 8.36
N PHE A 312 9.10 -7.53 7.68
CA PHE A 312 7.71 -7.87 8.01
C PHE A 312 7.23 -9.14 7.29
N VAL A 313 7.69 -9.35 6.05
CA VAL A 313 7.30 -10.51 5.24
C VAL A 313 7.94 -11.80 5.77
N LEU A 314 9.22 -11.79 6.11
CA LEU A 314 9.98 -13.00 6.45
C LEU A 314 9.42 -13.73 7.68
N PRO A 315 9.16 -13.09 8.84
CA PRO A 315 8.59 -13.79 9.99
C PRO A 315 7.22 -14.40 9.67
N ALA A 316 6.40 -13.68 8.89
CA ALA A 316 5.09 -14.17 8.46
C ALA A 316 5.21 -15.43 7.58
N MET A 317 6.16 -15.44 6.64
CA MET A 317 6.41 -16.59 5.77
C MET A 317 7.02 -17.77 6.54
N VAL A 318 8.01 -17.52 7.40
CA VAL A 318 8.60 -18.55 8.26
C VAL A 318 7.54 -19.20 9.14
N GLN A 319 6.69 -18.41 9.81
CA GLN A 319 5.60 -18.94 10.62
C GLN A 319 4.61 -19.76 9.78
N ARG A 320 4.23 -19.25 8.61
CA ARG A 320 3.30 -19.93 7.69
C ARG A 320 3.83 -21.27 7.20
N TRP A 321 5.10 -21.34 6.85
CA TRP A 321 5.74 -22.57 6.37
C TRP A 321 6.08 -23.53 7.50
N ALA A 322 6.45 -23.05 8.67
CA ALA A 322 6.63 -23.89 9.85
C ALA A 322 5.30 -24.55 10.27
N GLY A 323 4.18 -23.81 10.21
CA GLY A 323 2.85 -24.34 10.50
C GLY A 323 2.31 -25.29 9.43
N ASN A 324 2.76 -25.15 8.17
CA ASN A 324 2.40 -26.07 7.09
C ASN A 324 3.53 -26.21 6.05
N PRO A 325 4.49 -27.12 6.27
CA PRO A 325 5.69 -27.26 5.44
C PRO A 325 5.41 -27.55 3.96
N ARG A 326 4.23 -28.08 3.62
CA ARG A 326 3.82 -28.33 2.22
C ARG A 326 3.68 -27.05 1.41
N LEU A 327 3.48 -25.90 2.05
CA LEU A 327 3.36 -24.60 1.40
C LEU A 327 4.71 -24.06 0.91
N LEU A 328 5.81 -24.42 1.57
CA LEU A 328 7.17 -24.00 1.22
C LEU A 328 7.52 -24.32 -0.25
N LEU A 329 7.04 -25.46 -0.76
CA LEU A 329 7.30 -25.90 -2.13
C LEU A 329 6.39 -25.22 -3.18
N ARG A 330 5.25 -24.66 -2.76
CA ARG A 330 4.21 -24.16 -3.67
C ARG A 330 4.18 -22.64 -3.76
N GLU A 331 4.37 -21.96 -2.65
CA GLU A 331 4.15 -20.51 -2.54
C GLU A 331 5.25 -19.67 -3.21
N PRO A 332 6.54 -20.04 -3.18
CA PRO A 332 7.55 -19.33 -3.96
C PRO A 332 7.23 -19.30 -5.45
N LEU A 333 6.75 -20.42 -6.01
CA LEU A 333 6.30 -20.50 -7.40
C LEU A 333 5.08 -19.62 -7.67
N VAL A 334 4.18 -19.47 -6.69
CA VAL A 334 3.03 -18.55 -6.80
C VAL A 334 3.49 -17.11 -6.84
N VAL A 335 4.45 -16.71 -6.01
CA VAL A 335 4.97 -15.33 -5.99
C VAL A 335 5.72 -15.03 -7.30
N LEU A 336 6.56 -15.96 -7.77
CA LEU A 336 7.27 -15.83 -9.05
C LEU A 336 6.31 -15.82 -10.24
N ALA A 337 5.29 -16.68 -10.25
CA ALA A 337 4.30 -16.75 -11.32
C ALA A 337 3.26 -15.63 -11.27
N ALA A 338 3.02 -14.99 -10.11
CA ALA A 338 2.17 -13.81 -10.04
C ALA A 338 2.80 -12.62 -10.80
N GLY A 339 4.12 -12.63 -11.03
CA GLY A 339 4.83 -11.68 -11.88
C GLY A 339 4.95 -12.09 -13.36
N ALA A 340 4.64 -13.33 -13.75
CA ALA A 340 4.82 -13.84 -15.11
C ALA A 340 3.49 -14.37 -15.70
N ARG A 341 3.21 -14.08 -16.98
CA ARG A 341 1.93 -14.36 -17.68
C ARG A 341 1.25 -15.71 -17.30
N PRO A 342 -0.09 -15.74 -17.18
CA PRO A 342 -0.81 -16.92 -16.73
C PRO A 342 -1.04 -17.90 -17.90
N ARG A 343 -0.12 -18.86 -18.11
CA ARG A 343 -0.38 -20.02 -18.99
C ARG A 343 -0.39 -21.38 -18.27
N CYS A 344 0.09 -21.46 -17.04
CA CYS A 344 0.30 -22.77 -16.38
C CYS A 344 -0.78 -23.19 -15.35
N TRP A 345 -1.87 -22.44 -15.19
CA TRP A 345 -2.88 -22.74 -14.15
C TRP A 345 -4.03 -23.66 -14.60
N ARG A 346 -3.76 -24.56 -15.54
CA ARG A 346 -4.64 -25.70 -15.85
C ARG A 346 -3.88 -26.98 -15.58
N CYS A 347 -4.04 -27.54 -14.38
CA CYS A 347 -3.75 -28.96 -14.15
C CYS A 347 -4.96 -29.58 -13.41
N PRO A 348 -5.97 -30.08 -14.16
CA PRO A 348 -7.12 -30.77 -13.57
C PRO A 348 -6.81 -32.20 -13.10
N SER A 349 -5.58 -32.71 -13.25
CA SER A 349 -5.29 -34.15 -13.16
C SER A 349 -4.94 -34.69 -11.76
N CYS A 350 -4.86 -33.84 -10.72
CA CYS A 350 -4.55 -34.32 -9.36
C CYS A 350 -5.78 -34.72 -8.51
N SER A 351 -7.02 -34.41 -8.92
CA SER A 351 -8.21 -34.84 -8.18
C SER A 351 -8.71 -36.25 -8.57
N ALA A 352 -8.30 -36.77 -9.73
CA ALA A 352 -8.79 -38.06 -10.23
C ALA A 352 -8.13 -39.30 -9.59
N ARG A 353 -6.90 -39.18 -9.07
CA ARG A 353 -6.16 -40.34 -8.51
C ARG A 353 -6.59 -40.76 -7.10
N SER A 354 -7.29 -39.90 -6.35
CA SER A 354 -7.78 -40.27 -5.00
C SER A 354 -9.12 -40.99 -5.01
N ALA A 355 -9.93 -40.85 -6.07
CA ALA A 355 -11.21 -41.55 -6.19
C ALA A 355 -11.02 -43.00 -6.67
N ALA A 356 -10.05 -43.24 -7.56
CA ALA A 356 -9.75 -44.58 -8.08
C ALA A 356 -9.19 -45.54 -7.02
N HIS A 357 -8.53 -45.03 -5.97
CA HIS A 357 -7.96 -45.89 -4.92
C HIS A 357 -8.96 -46.31 -3.82
N ARG A 358 -10.14 -45.67 -3.72
CA ARG A 358 -11.19 -46.08 -2.77
C ARG A 358 -12.22 -47.04 -3.37
N ALA A 359 -12.30 -47.16 -4.69
CA ALA A 359 -13.25 -48.08 -5.34
C ALA A 359 -12.78 -49.56 -5.36
N ASN A 360 -11.48 -49.83 -5.21
CA ASN A 360 -10.91 -51.18 -5.32
C ASN A 360 -10.81 -51.98 -3.99
N ARG A 361 -11.48 -51.55 -2.91
CA ARG A 361 -11.45 -52.26 -1.61
C ARG A 361 -12.80 -52.80 -1.12
N CYS A 362 -13.82 -52.90 -1.97
CA CYS A 362 -15.15 -53.40 -1.56
C CYS A 362 -15.65 -54.66 -2.29
N THR A 363 -14.82 -55.42 -3.00
CA THR A 363 -15.29 -56.64 -3.69
C THR A 363 -14.31 -57.81 -3.57
N THR A 364 -14.21 -58.42 -2.38
CA THR A 364 -13.85 -59.85 -2.22
C THR A 364 -14.29 -60.33 -0.83
N GLY A 365 -15.55 -60.76 -0.72
CA GLY A 365 -16.03 -61.65 0.34
C GLY A 365 -16.17 -63.07 -0.23
N PRO A 366 -15.92 -64.13 0.56
CA PRO A 366 -15.80 -65.49 0.05
C PRO A 366 -17.18 -66.07 -0.32
N ARG A 367 -17.23 -66.84 -1.41
CA ARG A 367 -18.31 -67.79 -1.67
C ARG A 367 -17.77 -69.20 -1.49
N ASN A 368 -18.57 -69.97 -0.75
CA ASN A 368 -18.51 -71.39 -0.40
C ASN A 368 -17.53 -71.80 0.70
#